data_AF-A0A938KEY3-F1
#
_entry.id   AF-A0A938KEY3-F1
#
_cell.length_a   1.000
_cell.length_b   1.000
_cell.length_c   1.000
_cell.angle_alpha   90.00
_cell.angle_beta   90.00
_cell.angle_gamma   90.00
#
_symmetry.space_group_name_H-M   'P 1'
#
loop_
_entity.id
_entity.type
_entity.pdbx_description
1 polymer ?
#
loop_
_entity_poly.entity_id
_entity_poly.type
_entity_poly.pdbx_seq_one_letter_code
_entity_poly.pdbx_strand_id
1 'polypeptide(L)' 'MNEAQIAAALNELTQGVRKYSVEQRRVPKNLEEVLASGYLSRIPQAPSGKRFAIDKNLQVYLANQ' A
#
# COMPACT_ATOMS: atom_id res chain seq x y z
N MET A 1 -13.01 -5.58 -8.99
CA MET A 1 -11.66 -5.06 -9.23
C MET A 1 -10.95 -6.05 -10.11
N ASN A 2 -10.47 -5.63 -11.28
CA ASN A 2 -9.85 -6.51 -12.26
C ASN A 2 -8.31 -6.49 -12.09
N GLU A 3 -7.58 -7.44 -12.68
CA GLU A 3 -6.12 -7.59 -12.49
C GLU A 3 -5.31 -6.34 -12.81
N ALA A 4 -5.67 -5.61 -13.89
CA ALA A 4 -5.01 -4.35 -14.23
C ALA A 4 -5.20 -3.26 -13.15
N GLN A 5 -6.39 -3.19 -12.56
CA GLN A 5 -6.67 -2.25 -11.47
C GLN A 5 -5.90 -2.64 -10.21
N ILE A 6 -5.76 -3.95 -9.95
CA ILE A 6 -4.98 -4.48 -8.83
C ILE A 6 -3.51 -4.09 -9.01
N ALA A 7 -2.93 -4.33 -10.18
CA ALA A 7 -1.54 -3.97 -10.46
C ALA A 7 -1.29 -2.46 -10.31
N ALA A 8 -2.22 -1.63 -10.82
CA ALA A 8 -2.16 -0.19 -10.64
C ALA A 8 -2.20 0.21 -9.16
N ALA A 9 -3.16 -0.34 -8.40
CA ALA A 9 -3.27 -0.10 -6.97
C ALA A 9 -2.02 -0.52 -6.20
N LEU A 10 -1.46 -1.70 -6.48
CA LEU A 10 -0.24 -2.18 -5.83
C LEU A 10 0.94 -1.25 -6.11
N ASN A 11 1.06 -0.75 -7.34
CA ASN A 11 2.11 0.20 -7.71
C ASN A 11 1.92 1.54 -6.97
N GLU A 12 0.72 2.13 -7.02
CA GLU A 12 0.42 3.38 -6.33
C GLU A 12 0.68 3.29 -4.81
N LEU A 13 0.19 2.22 -4.18
CA LEU A 13 0.39 1.99 -2.75
C LEU A 13 1.88 1.79 -2.41
N THR A 14 2.62 1.04 -3.24
CA THR A 14 4.07 0.84 -3.07
C THR A 14 4.84 2.15 -3.16
N GLN A 15 4.51 3.03 -4.11
CA GLN A 15 5.16 4.33 -4.25
C GLN A 15 4.92 5.20 -3.01
N GLY A 16 3.70 5.26 -2.50
CA GLY A 16 3.38 6.00 -1.28
C GLY A 16 4.11 5.47 -0.05
N VAL A 17 4.14 4.14 0.13
CA VAL A 17 4.87 3.48 1.23
C VAL A 17 6.38 3.77 1.16
N ARG A 18 6.98 3.69 -0.03
CA ARG A 18 8.40 3.98 -0.22
C ARG A 18 8.72 5.44 0.07
N LYS A 19 7.92 6.37 -0.47
CA LYS A 19 8.09 7.80 -0.24
C LYS A 19 7.99 8.14 1.25
N TYR A 20 6.98 7.61 1.93
CA TYR A 20 6.84 7.70 3.38
C TYR A 20 8.09 7.20 4.11
N SER A 21 8.58 6.02 3.75
CA SER A 21 9.73 5.43 4.44
C SER A 21 11.03 6.18 4.23
N VAL A 22 11.20 6.82 3.07
CA VAL A 22 12.37 7.66 2.78
C VAL A 22 12.30 8.95 3.60
N GLU A 23 11.15 9.62 3.60
CA GLU A 23 10.99 10.92 4.27
C GLU A 23 10.93 10.80 5.80
N GLN A 24 10.20 9.81 6.31
CA GLN A 24 10.05 9.56 7.75
C GLN A 24 11.16 8.66 8.33
N ARG A 25 12.05 8.14 7.47
CA ARG A 25 13.13 7.20 7.82
C ARG A 25 12.66 5.98 8.61
N ARG A 26 11.43 5.52 8.37
CA ARG A 26 10.82 4.39 9.07
C ARG A 26 9.87 3.60 8.18
N VAL A 27 9.79 2.29 8.41
CA VAL A 27 8.80 1.42 7.75
C VAL A 27 7.42 1.72 8.35
N PRO A 28 6.40 2.03 7.54
CA PRO A 28 5.05 2.25 8.04
C PRO A 28 4.45 0.95 8.56
N LYS A 29 3.66 1.04 9.64
CA LYS A 29 3.02 -0.15 10.25
C LYS A 29 1.94 -0.76 9.34
N ASN A 30 1.24 0.09 8.61
CA ASN A 30 0.14 -0.27 7.73
C ASN A 30 -0.11 0.87 6.73
N LEU A 31 -0.96 0.62 5.74
CA LEU A 31 -1.30 1.61 4.71
C LEU A 31 -2.11 2.79 5.27
N GLU A 32 -2.86 2.60 6.35
CA GLU A 32 -3.64 3.66 6.99
C GLU A 32 -2.74 4.74 7.58
N GLU A 33 -1.58 4.36 8.12
CA GLU A 33 -0.56 5.31 8.59
C GLU A 33 -0.02 6.18 7.45
N VAL A 34 0.20 5.57 6.29
CA VAL A 34 0.70 6.26 5.08
C VAL A 34 -0.38 7.19 4.51
N LEU A 35 -1.64 6.77 4.54
CA LEU A 35 -2.81 7.58 4.18
C LEU A 35 -2.98 8.78 5.13
N ALA A 36 -2.94 8.54 6.44
CA ALA A 36 -3.06 9.58 7.45
C ALA A 36 -1.91 10.60 7.38
N SER A 37 -0.74 10.17 6.91
CA SER A 37 0.42 11.03 6.69
C SER A 37 0.37 11.80 5.35
N GLY A 38 -0.66 11.58 4.52
CA GLY A 38 -0.86 12.29 3.26
C GLY A 38 -0.04 11.77 2.07
N TYR A 39 0.66 10.65 2.22
CA TYR A 39 1.46 10.04 1.14
C TYR A 39 0.62 9.19 0.19
N LEU A 40 -0.58 8.81 0.61
CA LEU A 40 -1.60 8.18 -0.21
C LEU A 40 -2.83 9.08 -0.25
N SER A 41 -3.47 9.19 -1.42
CA SER A 41 -4.74 9.92 -1.53
C SER A 41 -5.92 9.07 -1.05
N ARG A 42 -5.84 7.74 -1.23
CA ARG A 42 -6.82 6.76 -0.78
C ARG A 42 -6.20 5.36 -0.75
N ILE A 43 -6.79 4.46 0.03
CA ILE A 43 -6.51 3.03 -0.05
C ILE A 43 -7.66 2.40 -0.85
N PRO A 44 -7.42 1.87 -2.06
CA PRO A 44 -8.46 1.19 -2.81
C PRO A 44 -8.95 -0.04 -2.06
N GLN A 45 -10.19 -0.44 -2.33
CA GLN A 45 -10.74 -1.66 -1.75
C GLN A 45 -10.05 -2.89 -2.37
N ALA A 46 -9.53 -3.77 -1.52
CA ALA A 46 -8.95 -5.03 -1.96
C ALA A 46 -10.03 -5.98 -2.52
N PRO A 47 -9.70 -6.84 -3.50
CA PRO A 47 -10.61 -7.87 -3.99
C PRO A 47 -11.01 -8.85 -2.88
N SER A 48 -12.18 -9.48 -3.03
CA SER A 48 -12.80 -10.35 -2.03
C SER A 48 -11.84 -11.40 -1.48
N GLY A 49 -11.78 -11.54 -0.16
CA GLY A 49 -10.92 -12.50 0.54
C GLY A 49 -9.43 -12.12 0.56
N LYS A 50 -9.06 -10.90 0.13
CA LYS A 50 -7.69 -10.41 0.16
C LYS A 50 -7.59 -9.05 0.83
N ARG A 51 -6.38 -8.71 1.27
CA ARG A 51 -6.01 -7.41 1.86
C ARG A 51 -4.68 -6.94 1.30
N PHE A 52 -4.50 -5.63 1.20
CA PHE A 52 -3.20 -5.04 0.91
C PHE A 52 -2.30 -5.06 2.15
N ALA A 53 -1.13 -5.69 2.03
CA ALA A 53 -0.12 -5.80 3.07
C ALA A 53 1.22 -5.21 2.58
N ILE A 54 2.09 -4.83 3.51
CA ILE A 54 3.40 -4.24 3.24
C ILE A 54 4.48 -5.24 3.65
N ASP A 55 5.39 -5.55 2.73
CA ASP A 55 6.57 -6.38 3.01
C ASP A 55 7.76 -5.54 3.54
N LYS A 56 8.77 -6.21 4.09
CA LYS A 56 10.05 -5.64 4.54
C LYS A 56 10.76 -4.82 3.46
N ASN A 57 10.54 -5.10 2.18
CA ASN A 57 11.06 -4.32 1.05
C ASN A 57 10.21 -3.09 0.68
N LEU A 58 9.29 -2.67 1.56
CA LEU A 58 8.38 -1.55 1.33
C LEU A 58 7.49 -1.74 0.10
N GLN A 59 7.24 -3.00 -0.26
CA GLN A 59 6.42 -3.37 -1.39
C GLN A 59 5.04 -3.77 -0.90
N VAL A 60 4.02 -3.25 -1.55
CA VAL A 60 2.64 -3.62 -1.27
C VAL A 60 2.27 -4.83 -2.09
N TYR A 61 1.68 -5.82 -1.44
CA TYR A 61 1.21 -7.06 -2.06
C TYR A 61 -0.19 -7.41 -1.56
N LEU A 62 -0.85 -8.31 -2.28
CA LEU A 62 -2.12 -8.89 -1.86
C LEU A 62 -1.86 -10.12 -0.99
N ALA A 63 -2.24 -10.02 0.28
CA ALA A 63 -2.32 -11.14 1.21
C ALA A 63 -3.76 -11.69 1.23
N ASN A 64 -3.92 -12.98 1.54
CA ASN A 64 -5.24 -13.52 1.86
C ASN A 64 -5.67 -12.97 3.23
N GLN A 65 -6.96 -12.62 3.34
CA GLN A 65 -7.57 -12.09 4.56
C GLN A 65 -7.95 -13.22 5.51
#